data_AF-A0A954PY20-F1
#
_entry.id   AF-A0A954PY20-F1
#
_cell.length_a   1.000
_cell.length_b   1.000
_cell.length_c   1.000
_cell.angle_alpha   90.00
_cell.angle_beta   90.00
_cell.angle_gamma   90.00
#
_symmetry.space_group_name_H-M   'P 1'
#
loop_
_entity.id
_entity.type
_entity.pdbx_description
1 polymer ?
#
loop_
_entity_poly.entity_id
_entity_poly.type
_entity_poly.pdbx_seq_one_letter_code
_entity_poly.pdbx_strand_id
1 'polypeptide(L)'
;MLDGIDDVLACGCVAVRDHDGWLLGESLVEPIPLTILAVASDDPDSWEEMLQLWNRHRTPVVPEFLSAVALQPATRDQVCRAITKDRFFILIDLCQKRVATGDDYPTITNGSRFFADVGDGGKPRYQIGIHLPPWWELLENVSGDRAFAARQTSSDRPFIDRDVLFGDVMLRAFATALITSHNARRCGEIAESVLGHIAGHRHQRREIPYELLRQIHREWLMTPRIELDGRIPRQLLHGSHDWIESLTTTQQYRFQDGLPIVAAPADLSSVVGGPIGFSELVMYYDLCREIISAGWQYLDDNPADGQREIDHLVSFMRVAADEWLESPFEEGSPPRFIIECDRRRVPRAVDVPIEGMDERETEHHVPNCDCPICEMMAEGLFGPSFSELSGYHLDLDGDFAFSIHETEDDWKAMQYEFDEIRNEVEQ
;
A
#
# COMPACT_ATOMS: atom_id res chain seq x y z
N MET A 1 26.91 9.26 -0.29
CA MET A 1 28.09 10.12 -0.08
C MET A 1 27.61 11.55 -0.09
N LEU A 2 27.16 12.03 1.07
CA LEU A 2 26.73 13.42 1.31
C LEU A 2 27.59 13.96 2.46
N ASP A 3 28.86 14.21 2.16
CA ASP A 3 29.75 14.92 3.06
C ASP A 3 29.63 16.43 2.78
N GLY A 4 29.41 17.23 3.82
CA GLY A 4 29.57 18.70 3.75
C GLY A 4 28.29 19.53 3.56
N ILE A 5 27.26 19.32 4.40
CA ILE A 5 26.38 20.43 4.80
C ILE A 5 26.79 20.85 6.22
N ASP A 6 27.89 21.59 6.30
CA ASP A 6 28.37 22.17 7.56
C ASP A 6 27.52 23.41 7.91
N ASP A 7 26.70 23.25 8.95
CA ASP A 7 26.54 24.21 10.05
C ASP A 7 26.02 25.64 9.74
N VAL A 8 25.16 25.77 8.72
CA VAL A 8 24.16 26.86 8.69
C VAL A 8 22.77 26.23 8.81
N LEU A 9 22.15 26.43 9.98
CA LEU A 9 20.72 26.20 10.20
C LEU A 9 19.92 27.10 9.26
N ALA A 10 19.61 26.58 8.08
CA ALA A 10 18.89 27.32 7.06
C ALA A 10 17.47 27.63 7.57
N CYS A 11 17.16 28.92 7.62
CA CYS A 11 15.85 29.42 8.03
C CYS A 11 15.01 29.61 6.77
N GLY A 12 13.94 28.83 6.62
CA GLY A 12 13.11 28.85 5.43
C GLY A 12 11.73 29.44 5.62
N CYS A 13 11.16 29.90 4.51
CA CYS A 13 9.74 30.20 4.39
C CYS A 13 8.95 28.91 4.08
N VAL A 14 8.04 28.49 4.95
CA VAL A 14 7.11 27.39 4.64
C VAL A 14 5.70 27.94 4.47
N ALA A 15 5.07 27.62 3.35
CA ALA A 15 3.67 27.91 3.12
C ALA A 15 2.89 26.63 2.87
N VAL A 16 1.72 26.49 3.50
CA VAL A 16 0.77 25.40 3.25
C VAL A 16 -0.55 26.00 2.81
N ARG A 17 -1.17 25.40 1.80
CA ARG A 17 -2.51 25.77 1.31
C ARG A 17 -3.43 24.57 1.33
N ASP A 18 -4.61 24.77 1.88
CA ASP A 18 -5.72 23.84 1.81
C ASP A 18 -7.01 24.56 1.35
N HIS A 19 -8.16 23.93 1.60
CA HIS A 19 -9.46 24.46 1.21
C HIS A 19 -9.91 25.66 2.06
N ASP A 20 -9.42 25.80 3.29
CA ASP A 20 -9.79 26.86 4.23
C ASP A 20 -8.90 28.10 4.09
N GLY A 21 -7.66 27.94 3.62
CA GLY A 21 -6.86 29.08 3.18
C GLY A 21 -5.36 28.81 3.01
N TRP A 22 -4.57 29.71 3.57
CA TRP A 22 -3.11 29.62 3.58
C TRP A 22 -2.58 29.76 5.00
N LEU A 23 -1.56 28.96 5.30
CA LEU A 23 -0.71 29.06 6.47
C LEU A 23 0.71 29.45 6.02
N LEU A 24 1.37 30.31 6.80
CA LEU A 24 2.71 30.81 6.52
C LEU A 24 3.57 30.78 7.78
N GLY A 25 4.75 30.16 7.69
CA GLY A 25 5.81 30.21 8.69
C GLY A 25 7.02 30.91 8.11
N GLU A 26 7.32 32.09 8.62
CA GLU A 26 8.52 32.84 8.25
C GLU A 26 9.70 32.38 9.12
N SER A 27 10.83 32.05 8.50
CA SER A 27 12.08 31.66 9.18
C SER A 27 11.97 30.40 10.06
N LEU A 28 11.31 29.34 9.57
CA LEU A 28 11.36 28.02 10.20
C LEU A 28 12.73 27.38 10.04
N VAL A 29 13.26 26.80 11.11
CA VAL A 29 14.60 26.21 11.17
C VAL A 29 14.55 24.71 10.86
N GLU A 30 15.50 24.19 10.09
CA GLU A 30 15.62 22.74 9.86
C GLU A 30 15.81 21.95 11.18
N PRO A 31 15.23 20.74 11.30
CA PRO A 31 14.56 19.96 10.25
C PRO A 31 13.03 20.16 10.19
N ILE A 32 12.49 21.28 10.70
CA ILE A 32 11.03 21.51 10.73
C ILE A 32 10.41 21.57 9.32
N PRO A 33 10.92 22.36 8.35
CA PRO A 33 10.42 22.35 6.97
C PRO A 33 10.42 20.96 6.33
N LEU A 34 11.53 20.21 6.43
CA LEU A 34 11.60 18.84 5.93
C LEU A 34 10.60 17.90 6.60
N THR A 35 10.33 18.05 7.89
CA THR A 35 9.34 17.21 8.59
C THR A 35 7.91 17.53 8.14
N ILE A 36 7.58 18.81 7.90
CA ILE A 36 6.27 19.21 7.33
C ILE A 36 6.10 18.63 5.93
N LEU A 37 7.17 18.62 5.12
CA LEU A 37 7.16 17.99 3.81
C LEU A 37 7.03 16.46 3.90
N ALA A 38 7.69 15.81 4.86
CA ALA A 38 7.56 14.38 5.08
C ALA A 38 6.12 13.97 5.37
N VAL A 39 5.36 14.77 6.14
CA VAL A 39 3.92 14.56 6.37
C VAL A 39 3.10 14.56 5.07
N ALA A 40 3.47 15.35 4.05
CA ALA A 40 2.79 15.33 2.75
C ALA A 40 2.98 13.99 1.99
N SER A 41 3.97 13.16 2.38
CA SER A 41 4.18 11.83 1.82
C SER A 41 3.01 10.87 2.10
N ASP A 42 2.22 11.11 3.14
CA ASP A 42 1.02 10.32 3.50
C ASP A 42 -0.27 10.76 2.75
N ASP A 43 -0.16 11.59 1.71
CA ASP A 43 -1.27 12.13 0.88
C ASP A 43 -2.42 12.87 1.63
N PRO A 44 -2.14 13.79 2.57
CA PRO A 44 -3.20 14.56 3.24
C PRO A 44 -3.98 15.46 2.27
N ASP A 45 -5.30 15.54 2.43
CA ASP A 45 -6.20 16.45 1.71
C ASP A 45 -6.37 17.81 2.39
N SER A 46 -6.10 17.90 3.70
CA SER A 46 -6.31 19.13 4.49
C SER A 46 -5.22 19.35 5.54
N TRP A 47 -5.15 20.57 6.08
CA TRP A 47 -4.26 20.88 7.19
C TRP A 47 -4.55 20.02 8.44
N GLU A 48 -5.83 19.73 8.72
CA GLU A 48 -6.23 18.90 9.87
C GLU A 48 -5.66 17.47 9.76
N GLU A 49 -5.66 16.89 8.56
CA GLU A 49 -5.01 15.58 8.33
C GLU A 49 -3.48 15.66 8.53
N MET A 50 -2.83 16.77 8.15
CA MET A 50 -1.40 16.98 8.45
C MET A 50 -1.12 17.04 9.96
N LEU A 51 -2.01 17.63 10.77
CA LEU A 51 -1.87 17.65 12.23
C LEU A 51 -1.90 16.24 12.81
N GLN A 52 -2.80 15.38 12.33
CA GLN A 52 -2.92 13.98 12.79
C GLN A 52 -1.70 13.13 12.37
N LEU A 53 -1.20 13.34 11.15
CA LEU A 53 -0.05 12.63 10.59
C LEU A 53 1.30 13.05 11.20
N TRP A 54 1.39 14.20 11.88
CA TRP A 54 2.65 14.73 12.43
C TRP A 54 3.45 13.72 13.25
N ASN A 55 2.78 12.93 14.12
CA ASN A 55 3.44 11.94 14.97
C ASN A 55 4.17 10.83 14.18
N ARG A 56 3.72 10.51 12.96
CA ARG A 56 4.35 9.52 12.09
C ARG A 56 5.70 9.95 11.52
N HIS A 57 5.94 11.25 11.44
CA HIS A 57 7.11 11.82 10.77
C HIS A 57 8.03 12.61 11.70
N ARG A 58 7.50 13.18 12.79
CA ARG A 58 8.29 13.98 13.72
C ARG A 58 9.44 13.18 14.33
N THR A 59 10.53 13.88 14.58
CA THR A 59 11.70 13.36 15.32
C THR A 59 11.77 14.09 16.68
N PRO A 60 12.59 13.62 17.65
CA PRO A 60 12.73 14.28 18.95
C PRO A 60 13.34 15.70 18.93
N VAL A 61 13.79 16.20 17.76
CA VAL A 61 14.38 17.55 17.62
C VAL A 61 13.42 18.60 17.05
N VAL A 62 12.21 18.20 16.64
CA VAL A 62 11.14 19.12 16.23
C VAL A 62 10.05 19.18 17.31
N PRO A 63 9.14 20.19 17.29
CA PRO A 63 8.06 20.27 18.27
C PRO A 63 7.20 19.00 18.32
N GLU A 64 6.71 18.65 19.52
CA GLU A 64 5.87 17.47 19.74
C GLU A 64 4.57 17.52 18.93
N PHE A 65 4.02 18.72 18.72
CA PHE A 65 2.78 18.96 17.97
C PHE A 65 3.03 19.93 16.81
N LEU A 66 2.47 19.65 15.63
CA LEU A 66 2.57 20.53 14.47
C LEU A 66 1.93 21.91 14.71
N SER A 67 0.89 21.98 15.57
CA SER A 67 0.28 23.22 16.03
C SER A 67 1.20 24.11 16.89
N ALA A 68 2.33 23.59 17.36
CA ALA A 68 3.38 24.36 18.05
C ALA A 68 4.45 24.90 17.09
N VAL A 69 4.43 24.52 15.80
CA VAL A 69 5.23 25.18 14.77
C VAL A 69 4.63 26.55 14.47
N ALA A 70 5.48 27.56 14.24
CA ALA A 70 5.09 28.96 14.05
C ALA A 70 4.46 29.26 12.67
N LEU A 71 3.55 28.40 12.19
CA LEU A 71 2.70 28.64 11.03
C LEU A 71 1.51 29.51 11.47
N GLN A 72 1.17 30.54 10.70
CA GLN A 72 0.08 31.48 10.99
C GLN A 72 -0.85 31.64 9.78
N PRO A 73 -2.17 31.83 9.97
CA PRO A 73 -3.09 32.17 8.89
C PRO A 73 -2.64 33.41 8.11
N ALA A 74 -2.58 33.28 6.79
CA ALA A 74 -2.08 34.30 5.88
C ALA A 74 -3.01 34.50 4.68
N THR A 75 -2.94 35.68 4.06
CA THR A 75 -3.52 35.90 2.73
C THR A 75 -2.56 35.41 1.65
N ARG A 76 -3.10 35.00 0.49
CA ARG A 76 -2.29 34.64 -0.69
C ARG A 76 -1.23 35.70 -1.01
N ASP A 77 -1.59 36.98 -0.92
CA ASP A 77 -0.68 38.10 -1.17
C ASP A 77 0.49 38.19 -0.17
N GLN A 78 0.29 37.80 1.09
CA GLN A 78 1.38 37.68 2.06
C GLN A 78 2.29 36.51 1.70
N VAL A 79 1.71 35.36 1.38
CA VAL A 79 2.47 34.16 0.98
C VAL A 79 3.30 34.41 -0.28
N CYS A 80 2.70 35.00 -1.33
CA CYS A 80 3.44 35.37 -2.54
C CYS A 80 4.57 36.36 -2.25
N ARG A 81 4.36 37.35 -1.38
CA ARG A 81 5.45 38.27 -0.99
C ARG A 81 6.55 37.59 -0.20
N ALA A 82 6.24 36.61 0.65
CA ALA A 82 7.25 35.85 1.38
C ALA A 82 8.07 34.96 0.43
N ILE A 83 7.39 34.16 -0.40
CA ILE A 83 8.00 33.20 -1.33
C ILE A 83 8.73 33.85 -2.51
N THR A 84 8.31 35.02 -3.00
CA THR A 84 9.08 35.74 -4.04
C THR A 84 10.25 36.55 -3.46
N LYS A 85 10.25 36.81 -2.13
CA LYS A 85 11.36 37.49 -1.43
C LYS A 85 12.44 36.51 -0.97
N ASP A 86 12.03 35.35 -0.47
CA ASP A 86 12.92 34.30 0.02
C ASP A 86 13.26 33.32 -1.12
N ARG A 87 14.53 32.90 -1.22
CA ARG A 87 14.95 31.86 -2.17
C ARG A 87 14.98 30.47 -1.52
N PHE A 88 14.86 30.41 -0.20
CA PHE A 88 14.83 29.19 0.59
C PHE A 88 13.40 28.95 1.11
N PHE A 89 12.57 28.33 0.30
CA PHE A 89 11.16 28.07 0.65
C PHE A 89 10.69 26.66 0.32
N ILE A 90 9.62 26.24 1.01
CA ILE A 90 8.76 25.13 0.63
C ILE A 90 7.32 25.66 0.53
N LEU A 91 6.65 25.39 -0.58
CA LEU A 91 5.21 25.57 -0.76
C LEU A 91 4.55 24.20 -0.90
N ILE A 92 3.54 23.92 -0.08
CA ILE A 92 2.71 22.72 -0.14
C ILE A 92 1.28 23.15 -0.47
N ASP A 93 0.75 22.72 -1.61
CA ASP A 93 -0.62 22.98 -2.05
C ASP A 93 -1.41 21.66 -2.02
N LEU A 94 -2.13 21.42 -0.93
CA LEU A 94 -2.92 20.20 -0.72
C LEU A 94 -4.08 20.12 -1.72
N CYS A 95 -4.71 21.26 -2.04
CA CYS A 95 -5.79 21.37 -3.03
C CYS A 95 -5.37 20.96 -4.44
N GLN A 96 -4.08 21.08 -4.77
CA GLN A 96 -3.53 20.76 -6.08
C GLN A 96 -2.57 19.57 -6.04
N LYS A 97 -2.40 18.93 -4.86
CA LYS A 97 -1.45 17.85 -4.59
C LYS A 97 -0.08 18.20 -5.18
N ARG A 98 0.50 19.30 -4.70
CA ARG A 98 1.76 19.84 -5.20
C ARG A 98 2.71 20.29 -4.10
N VAL A 99 3.99 20.06 -4.32
CA VAL A 99 5.09 20.69 -3.59
C VAL A 99 5.94 21.53 -4.55
N ALA A 100 6.42 22.69 -4.10
CA ALA A 100 7.44 23.46 -4.79
C ALA A 100 8.53 23.90 -3.80
N THR A 101 9.80 23.77 -4.20
CA THR A 101 10.96 24.19 -3.40
C THR A 101 11.67 25.37 -4.08
N GLY A 102 12.23 26.28 -3.29
CA GLY A 102 12.91 27.47 -3.81
C GLY A 102 14.28 27.19 -4.42
N ASP A 103 14.75 28.06 -5.34
CA ASP A 103 16.05 27.95 -6.04
C ASP A 103 17.26 27.61 -5.13
N ASP A 104 17.27 28.11 -3.88
CA ASP A 104 18.39 27.95 -2.93
C ASP A 104 18.12 26.86 -1.88
N TYR A 105 16.96 26.21 -1.92
CA TYR A 105 16.63 25.05 -1.09
C TYR A 105 17.40 23.81 -1.61
N PRO A 106 17.87 22.88 -0.74
CA PRO A 106 18.47 21.63 -1.21
C PRO A 106 17.55 20.86 -2.15
N THR A 107 18.10 20.25 -3.20
CA THR A 107 17.34 19.40 -4.11
C THR A 107 16.65 18.27 -3.34
N ILE A 108 15.32 18.24 -3.33
CA ILE A 108 14.51 17.17 -2.75
C ILE A 108 13.91 16.38 -3.90
N THR A 109 14.55 15.29 -4.32
CA THR A 109 13.92 14.34 -5.24
C THR A 109 12.95 13.45 -4.46
N ASN A 110 11.95 12.90 -5.14
CA ASN A 110 11.14 11.84 -4.52
C ASN A 110 12.05 10.65 -4.13
N GLY A 111 11.82 10.04 -2.96
CA GLY A 111 12.69 9.02 -2.39
C GLY A 111 13.90 9.56 -1.59
N SER A 112 14.05 10.88 -1.47
CA SER A 112 15.16 11.48 -0.69
C SER A 112 15.08 11.13 0.79
N ARG A 113 16.24 10.91 1.41
CA ARG A 113 16.40 10.65 2.84
C ARG A 113 17.31 11.70 3.46
N PHE A 114 16.78 12.43 4.43
CA PHE A 114 17.48 13.44 5.21
C PHE A 114 17.72 12.94 6.64
N PHE A 115 18.63 13.58 7.36
CA PHE A 115 18.93 13.24 8.75
C PHE A 115 18.75 14.45 9.65
N ALA A 116 17.96 14.28 10.70
CA ALA A 116 17.82 15.21 11.80
C ALA A 116 18.88 14.89 12.87
N ASP A 117 19.81 15.81 13.11
CA ASP A 117 20.86 15.66 14.12
C ASP A 117 20.46 16.35 15.44
N VAL A 118 20.87 15.77 16.57
CA VAL A 118 20.62 16.31 17.93
C VAL A 118 21.82 17.14 18.43
N GLY A 119 22.76 17.45 17.52
CA GLY A 119 23.90 18.33 17.70
C GLY A 119 25.16 17.62 18.20
N ASP A 120 26.31 18.27 17.96
CA ASP A 120 27.67 17.78 18.19
C ASP A 120 27.84 16.98 19.49
N GLY A 121 28.03 15.67 19.33
CA GLY A 121 28.23 14.75 20.45
C GLY A 121 28.10 13.25 20.15
N GLY A 122 28.00 12.84 18.88
CA GLY A 122 27.81 11.42 18.52
C GLY A 122 26.44 10.87 18.93
N LYS A 123 25.41 11.74 18.94
CA LYS A 123 24.03 11.40 19.26
C LYS A 123 23.34 10.65 18.09
N PRO A 124 22.23 9.94 18.32
CA PRO A 124 21.44 9.34 17.25
C PRO A 124 21.04 10.39 16.20
N ARG A 125 21.12 10.00 14.94
CA ARG A 125 20.56 10.75 13.80
C ARG A 125 19.24 10.09 13.45
N TYR A 126 18.19 10.88 13.24
CA TYR A 126 16.87 10.36 12.90
C TYR A 126 16.59 10.58 11.41
N GLN A 127 16.20 9.53 10.70
CA GLN A 127 15.88 9.63 9.28
C GLN A 127 14.52 10.33 9.04
N ILE A 128 14.50 11.23 8.05
CA ILE A 128 13.30 11.85 7.48
C ILE A 128 13.26 11.46 6.00
N GLY A 129 12.35 10.56 5.63
CA GLY A 129 12.12 10.16 4.24
C GLY A 129 11.06 11.03 3.57
N ILE A 130 11.30 11.46 2.33
CA ILE A 130 10.33 12.19 1.50
C ILE A 130 9.87 11.27 0.38
N HIS A 131 8.62 10.80 0.47
CA HIS A 131 8.03 9.80 -0.42
C HIS A 131 6.66 10.30 -0.90
N LEU A 132 6.67 11.36 -1.71
CA LEU A 132 5.44 11.94 -2.25
C LEU A 132 4.73 10.92 -3.18
N PRO A 133 3.39 10.85 -3.15
CA PRO A 133 2.66 9.93 -4.01
C PRO A 133 2.84 10.25 -5.51
N PRO A 134 2.71 9.26 -6.43
CA PRO A 134 2.91 9.47 -7.87
C PRO A 134 2.01 10.54 -8.51
N TRP A 135 0.83 10.80 -7.93
CA TRP A 135 -0.09 11.86 -8.38
C TRP A 135 0.24 13.26 -7.83
N TRP A 136 1.35 13.45 -7.10
CA TRP A 136 1.80 14.77 -6.68
C TRP A 136 2.74 15.42 -7.71
N GLU A 137 2.54 16.72 -7.97
CA GLU A 137 3.51 17.51 -8.73
C GLU A 137 4.63 17.96 -7.78
N LEU A 138 5.90 17.71 -8.12
CA LEU A 138 7.06 18.17 -7.37
C LEU A 138 7.87 19.14 -8.24
N LEU A 139 7.90 20.41 -7.84
CA LEU A 139 8.60 21.49 -8.54
C LEU A 139 9.87 21.85 -7.79
N GLU A 140 10.95 21.13 -8.09
CA GLU A 140 12.26 21.34 -7.45
C GLU A 140 12.93 22.63 -7.94
N ASN A 141 13.49 23.39 -6.99
CA ASN A 141 14.41 24.51 -7.18
C ASN A 141 13.86 25.53 -8.19
N VAL A 142 12.67 26.05 -7.89
CA VAL A 142 11.92 27.00 -8.72
C VAL A 142 11.83 28.39 -8.11
N SER A 143 11.72 29.39 -8.96
CA SER A 143 11.43 30.76 -8.54
C SER A 143 10.03 30.87 -7.92
N GLY A 144 9.84 31.82 -7.01
CA GLY A 144 8.55 32.04 -6.34
C GLY A 144 7.38 32.23 -7.30
N ASP A 145 7.57 32.95 -8.40
CA ASP A 145 6.52 33.13 -9.43
C ASP A 145 6.10 31.81 -10.09
N ARG A 146 7.06 30.88 -10.31
CA ARG A 146 6.79 29.54 -10.84
C ARG A 146 6.11 28.64 -9.80
N ALA A 147 6.42 28.81 -8.51
CA ALA A 147 5.75 28.09 -7.42
C ALA A 147 4.23 28.40 -7.30
N PHE A 148 3.73 29.48 -7.91
CA PHE A 148 2.30 29.80 -8.03
C PHE A 148 1.69 29.59 -9.42
N ALA A 149 2.45 29.06 -10.39
CA ALA A 149 1.92 28.70 -11.70
C ALA A 149 0.82 27.62 -11.59
N ALA A 150 -0.07 27.51 -12.56
CA ALA A 150 -1.01 26.39 -12.61
C ALA A 150 -0.26 25.05 -12.70
N ARG A 151 -0.82 23.99 -12.11
CA ARG A 151 -0.32 22.61 -12.24
C ARG A 151 -0.28 22.21 -13.73
N GLN A 152 0.76 21.49 -14.14
CA GLN A 152 0.97 21.08 -15.53
C GLN A 152 0.68 19.60 -15.77
N THR A 153 0.86 18.74 -14.76
CA THR A 153 0.55 17.31 -14.82
C THR A 153 -0.88 17.01 -14.38
N SER A 154 -1.46 15.88 -14.82
CA SER A 154 -2.73 15.41 -14.25
C SER A 154 -2.53 14.91 -12.82
N SER A 155 -3.58 14.98 -12.00
CA SER A 155 -3.61 14.49 -10.61
C SER A 155 -4.33 13.14 -10.51
N ASP A 156 -3.95 12.20 -11.36
CA ASP A 156 -4.64 10.92 -11.54
C ASP A 156 -4.32 9.97 -10.36
N ARG A 157 -4.85 10.29 -9.17
CA ARG A 157 -4.85 9.39 -8.01
C ARG A 157 -5.64 8.12 -8.38
N PRO A 158 -5.12 6.90 -8.13
CA PRO A 158 -5.85 5.68 -8.41
C PRO A 158 -7.20 5.67 -7.66
N PHE A 159 -8.27 5.39 -8.41
CA PHE A 159 -9.61 5.22 -7.86
C PHE A 159 -9.77 3.77 -7.38
N ILE A 160 -10.21 3.59 -6.13
CA ILE A 160 -10.51 2.29 -5.53
C ILE A 160 -11.98 2.25 -5.10
N ASP A 161 -12.63 1.12 -5.34
CA ASP A 161 -13.89 0.75 -4.70
C ASP A 161 -13.72 -0.61 -3.98
N ARG A 162 -13.50 -0.56 -2.67
CA ARG A 162 -13.32 -1.76 -1.83
C ARG A 162 -14.64 -2.53 -1.62
N ASP A 163 -15.79 -1.86 -1.72
CA ASP A 163 -17.11 -2.52 -1.60
C ASP A 163 -17.42 -3.36 -2.85
N VAL A 164 -16.97 -2.92 -4.02
CA VAL A 164 -17.03 -3.73 -5.26
C VAL A 164 -16.01 -4.86 -5.25
N LEU A 165 -14.77 -4.60 -4.81
CA LEU A 165 -13.70 -5.60 -4.79
C LEU A 165 -13.95 -6.70 -3.75
N PHE A 166 -14.23 -6.36 -2.49
CA PHE A 166 -14.35 -7.34 -1.40
C PHE A 166 -15.80 -7.73 -1.07
N GLY A 167 -16.80 -7.01 -1.59
CA GLY A 167 -18.20 -7.15 -1.20
C GLY A 167 -19.12 -7.89 -2.18
N ASP A 168 -20.42 -7.59 -2.09
CA ASP A 168 -21.49 -8.34 -2.74
C ASP A 168 -21.39 -8.41 -4.28
N VAL A 169 -20.73 -7.44 -4.92
CA VAL A 169 -20.57 -7.41 -6.38
C VAL A 169 -19.65 -8.54 -6.84
N MET A 170 -18.48 -8.69 -6.21
CA MET A 170 -17.58 -9.82 -6.41
C MET A 170 -18.27 -11.14 -6.08
N LEU A 171 -18.87 -11.25 -4.89
CA LEU A 171 -19.50 -12.50 -4.43
C LEU A 171 -20.60 -12.97 -5.39
N ARG A 172 -21.44 -12.05 -5.90
CA ARG A 172 -22.50 -12.37 -6.88
C ARG A 172 -21.93 -12.77 -8.25
N ALA A 173 -20.84 -12.14 -8.68
CA ALA A 173 -20.17 -12.52 -9.92
C ALA A 173 -19.60 -13.95 -9.82
N PHE A 174 -18.87 -14.27 -8.75
CA PHE A 174 -18.35 -15.62 -8.50
C PHE A 174 -19.47 -16.66 -8.34
N ALA A 175 -20.51 -16.39 -7.54
CA ALA A 175 -21.64 -17.30 -7.36
C ALA A 175 -22.34 -17.63 -8.69
N THR A 176 -22.51 -16.63 -9.56
CA THR A 176 -23.11 -16.82 -10.90
C THR A 176 -22.22 -17.70 -11.80
N ALA A 177 -20.90 -17.46 -11.81
CA ALA A 177 -19.95 -18.24 -12.58
C ALA A 177 -19.84 -19.69 -12.07
N LEU A 178 -19.78 -19.88 -10.75
CA LEU A 178 -19.76 -21.19 -10.08
C LEU A 178 -21.00 -22.02 -10.42
N ILE A 179 -22.21 -21.47 -10.27
CA ILE A 179 -23.47 -22.19 -10.57
C ILE A 179 -23.54 -22.55 -12.07
N THR A 180 -23.10 -21.66 -12.96
CA THR A 180 -23.05 -21.92 -14.40
C THR A 180 -22.11 -23.08 -14.73
N SER A 181 -20.89 -23.05 -14.19
CA SER A 181 -19.88 -24.08 -14.38
C SER A 181 -20.25 -25.42 -13.75
N HIS A 182 -20.89 -25.41 -12.58
CA HIS A 182 -21.34 -26.62 -11.88
C HIS A 182 -22.46 -27.33 -12.64
N ASN A 183 -23.42 -26.56 -13.18
CA ASN A 183 -24.49 -27.10 -14.01
C ASN A 183 -23.94 -27.67 -15.34
N ALA A 184 -23.00 -26.99 -16.00
CA ALA A 184 -22.34 -27.51 -17.19
C ALA A 184 -21.55 -28.82 -16.92
N ARG A 185 -20.88 -28.93 -15.76
CA ARG A 185 -20.25 -30.18 -15.28
C ARG A 185 -21.27 -31.31 -15.12
N ARG A 186 -22.45 -31.02 -14.54
CA ARG A 186 -23.52 -32.02 -14.33
C ARG A 186 -24.20 -32.47 -15.62
N CYS A 187 -24.31 -31.59 -16.61
CA CYS A 187 -24.82 -31.91 -17.95
C CYS A 187 -23.79 -32.66 -18.83
N GLY A 188 -22.53 -32.76 -18.40
CA GLY A 188 -21.45 -33.35 -19.20
C GLY A 188 -20.97 -32.45 -20.35
N GLU A 189 -21.22 -31.14 -20.26
CA GLU A 189 -20.89 -30.15 -21.29
C GLU A 189 -19.46 -29.62 -21.15
N ILE A 190 -18.87 -29.72 -19.95
CA ILE A 190 -17.43 -29.44 -19.73
C ILE A 190 -16.62 -30.66 -20.21
N ALA A 191 -15.82 -30.46 -21.26
CA ALA A 191 -14.94 -31.48 -21.80
C ALA A 191 -13.89 -31.95 -20.78
N GLU A 192 -13.55 -33.24 -20.79
CA GLU A 192 -12.50 -33.84 -19.93
C GLU A 192 -11.12 -33.14 -20.09
N SER A 193 -10.90 -32.42 -21.19
CA SER A 193 -9.69 -31.62 -21.42
C SER A 193 -9.58 -30.37 -20.53
N VAL A 194 -10.70 -29.76 -20.12
CA VAL A 194 -10.72 -28.65 -19.14
C VAL A 194 -10.60 -29.19 -17.71
N LEU A 195 -11.00 -30.46 -17.50
CA LEU A 195 -10.85 -31.21 -16.25
C LEU A 195 -9.51 -31.99 -16.20
N GLY A 196 -8.48 -31.49 -16.88
CA GLY A 196 -7.31 -32.26 -17.30
C GLY A 196 -6.57 -33.02 -16.20
N HIS A 197 -6.32 -34.30 -16.45
CA HIS A 197 -5.25 -35.11 -15.83
C HIS A 197 -5.32 -35.39 -14.31
N ILE A 198 -6.52 -35.50 -13.71
CA ILE A 198 -6.70 -36.16 -12.39
C ILE A 198 -6.58 -37.70 -12.50
N ALA A 199 -5.49 -38.18 -13.09
CA ALA A 199 -5.19 -39.59 -13.34
C ALA A 199 -4.28 -40.19 -12.25
N GLY A 200 -4.59 -39.95 -10.97
CA GLY A 200 -3.78 -40.45 -9.85
C GLY A 200 -4.51 -40.55 -8.51
N HIS A 201 -5.17 -39.48 -8.07
CA HIS A 201 -5.67 -39.38 -6.71
C HIS A 201 -7.18 -39.46 -6.61
N ARG A 202 -7.66 -40.70 -6.35
CA ARG A 202 -9.09 -41.04 -6.18
C ARG A 202 -9.77 -40.44 -4.93
N HIS A 203 -9.10 -39.51 -4.24
CA HIS A 203 -9.58 -38.82 -3.04
C HIS A 203 -9.90 -37.32 -3.27
N GLN A 204 -9.40 -36.67 -4.32
CA GLN A 204 -9.62 -35.23 -4.60
C GLN A 204 -10.91 -34.94 -5.38
N ARG A 205 -12.03 -35.61 -5.07
CA ARG A 205 -13.30 -35.40 -5.79
C ARG A 205 -14.08 -34.13 -5.41
N ARG A 206 -13.64 -33.43 -4.36
CA ARG A 206 -14.28 -32.24 -3.76
C ARG A 206 -13.58 -30.92 -4.09
N GLU A 207 -12.37 -30.97 -4.61
CA GLU A 207 -11.62 -29.77 -5.01
C GLU A 207 -12.13 -29.28 -6.37
N ILE A 208 -12.23 -27.96 -6.53
CA ILE A 208 -12.49 -27.35 -7.83
C ILE A 208 -11.26 -27.60 -8.74
N PRO A 209 -11.44 -27.94 -10.03
CA PRO A 209 -10.31 -28.02 -10.95
C PRO A 209 -9.57 -26.68 -11.01
N TYR A 210 -8.24 -26.70 -10.84
CA TYR A 210 -7.42 -25.47 -10.74
C TYR A 210 -7.63 -24.50 -11.92
N GLU A 211 -7.67 -25.03 -13.14
CA GLU A 211 -7.96 -24.27 -14.36
C GLU A 211 -9.33 -23.57 -14.33
N LEU A 212 -10.34 -24.18 -13.73
CA LEU A 212 -11.68 -23.60 -13.61
C LEU A 212 -11.71 -22.49 -12.55
N LEU A 213 -11.03 -22.68 -11.43
CA LEU A 213 -10.83 -21.65 -10.41
C LEU A 213 -10.12 -20.44 -10.99
N ARG A 214 -9.00 -20.66 -11.70
CA ARG A 214 -8.28 -19.62 -12.44
C ARG A 214 -9.17 -18.93 -13.45
N GLN A 215 -9.92 -19.69 -14.27
CA GLN A 215 -10.80 -19.09 -15.27
C GLN A 215 -11.83 -18.15 -14.63
N ILE A 216 -12.53 -18.58 -13.57
CA ILE A 216 -13.53 -17.77 -12.86
C ILE A 216 -12.89 -16.49 -12.28
N HIS A 217 -11.73 -16.61 -11.66
CA HIS A 217 -11.02 -15.46 -11.07
C HIS A 217 -10.51 -14.50 -12.16
N ARG A 218 -9.94 -15.03 -13.25
CA ARG A 218 -9.50 -14.26 -14.42
C ARG A 218 -10.65 -13.49 -15.08
N GLU A 219 -11.80 -14.15 -15.26
CA GLU A 219 -13.01 -13.53 -15.80
C GLU A 219 -13.55 -12.42 -14.88
N TRP A 220 -13.39 -12.55 -13.57
CA TRP A 220 -13.67 -11.45 -12.64
C TRP A 220 -12.78 -10.24 -12.91
N LEU A 221 -11.46 -10.45 -12.83
CA LEU A 221 -10.41 -9.43 -12.89
C LEU A 221 -10.32 -8.67 -14.22
N MET A 222 -10.57 -9.36 -15.33
CA MET A 222 -10.33 -8.84 -16.69
C MET A 222 -11.61 -8.41 -17.43
N THR A 223 -12.78 -8.53 -16.80
CA THR A 223 -14.06 -8.11 -17.41
C THR A 223 -14.51 -6.74 -16.90
N PRO A 224 -14.83 -5.78 -17.78
CA PRO A 224 -15.40 -4.48 -17.42
C PRO A 224 -16.64 -4.58 -16.54
N ARG A 225 -16.70 -3.77 -15.48
CA ARG A 225 -17.83 -3.71 -14.53
C ARG A 225 -18.58 -2.41 -14.67
N ILE A 226 -19.92 -2.46 -14.67
CA ILE A 226 -20.75 -1.24 -14.73
C ILE A 226 -20.67 -0.46 -13.42
N GLU A 227 -20.45 -1.19 -12.33
CA GLU A 227 -20.18 -0.70 -10.98
C GLU A 227 -18.87 0.10 -10.89
N LEU A 228 -17.95 -0.08 -11.85
CA LEU A 228 -16.65 0.58 -11.93
C LEU A 228 -16.53 1.50 -13.16
N ASP A 229 -17.66 2.04 -13.66
CA ASP A 229 -17.73 2.89 -14.86
C ASP A 229 -17.07 2.28 -16.11
N GLY A 230 -17.10 0.95 -16.24
CA GLY A 230 -16.49 0.20 -17.34
C GLY A 230 -15.00 -0.13 -17.16
N ARG A 231 -14.41 0.17 -16.00
CA ARG A 231 -13.08 -0.34 -15.62
C ARG A 231 -13.13 -1.83 -15.29
N ILE A 232 -11.98 -2.49 -15.36
CA ILE A 232 -11.82 -3.88 -14.90
C ILE A 232 -11.33 -3.90 -13.45
N PRO A 233 -11.72 -4.87 -12.59
CA PRO A 233 -11.28 -4.90 -11.19
C PRO A 233 -9.76 -4.84 -11.02
N ARG A 234 -8.98 -5.47 -11.94
CA ARG A 234 -7.52 -5.41 -11.91
C ARG A 234 -6.98 -3.97 -11.95
N GLN A 235 -7.62 -3.03 -12.64
CA GLN A 235 -7.15 -1.63 -12.71
C GLN A 235 -7.24 -0.88 -11.37
N LEU A 236 -7.97 -1.40 -10.39
CA LEU A 236 -8.02 -0.85 -9.03
C LEU A 236 -6.89 -1.42 -8.16
N LEU A 237 -6.27 -2.54 -8.54
CA LEU A 237 -5.35 -3.25 -7.67
C LEU A 237 -3.90 -2.75 -7.72
N HIS A 238 -3.54 -1.89 -8.70
CA HIS A 238 -2.17 -1.41 -8.93
C HIS A 238 -2.07 0.13 -8.90
N GLY A 239 -0.90 0.69 -9.25
CA GLY A 239 -0.66 2.14 -9.34
C GLY A 239 -0.11 2.82 -8.09
N SER A 240 0.26 2.07 -7.04
CA SER A 240 0.76 2.67 -5.80
C SER A 240 1.71 1.83 -4.93
N HIS A 241 2.01 0.59 -5.31
CA HIS A 241 2.70 -0.39 -4.46
C HIS A 241 4.03 0.14 -3.91
N ASP A 242 4.94 0.59 -4.80
CA ASP A 242 6.25 1.16 -4.46
C ASP A 242 6.16 2.36 -3.49
N TRP A 243 5.08 3.15 -3.56
CA TRP A 243 4.86 4.30 -2.69
C TRP A 243 4.41 3.86 -1.29
N ILE A 244 3.45 2.94 -1.19
CA ILE A 244 3.02 2.37 0.11
C ILE A 244 4.18 1.60 0.77
N GLU A 245 4.93 0.82 -0.01
CA GLU A 245 6.14 0.15 0.43
C GLU A 245 7.19 1.14 0.94
N SER A 246 7.44 2.24 0.22
CA SER A 246 8.37 3.30 0.64
C SER A 246 7.98 3.94 1.98
N LEU A 247 6.68 4.16 2.24
CA LEU A 247 6.20 4.69 3.52
C LEU A 247 6.34 3.66 4.65
N THR A 248 6.00 2.40 4.38
CA THR A 248 6.15 1.26 5.29
C THR A 248 7.62 1.06 5.70
N THR A 249 8.52 1.05 4.72
CA THR A 249 9.98 0.98 4.90
C THR A 249 10.53 2.21 5.64
N THR A 250 9.93 3.40 5.46
CA THR A 250 10.29 4.58 6.25
C THR A 250 9.97 4.39 7.74
N GLN A 251 8.84 3.75 8.08
CA GLN A 251 8.54 3.38 9.47
C GLN A 251 9.49 2.29 10.01
N GLN A 252 9.94 1.33 9.18
CA GLN A 252 10.98 0.36 9.59
C GLN A 252 12.28 1.07 10.02
N TYR A 253 12.79 2.01 9.21
CA TYR A 253 14.01 2.76 9.54
C TYR A 253 13.83 3.62 10.79
N ARG A 254 12.68 4.28 10.96
CA ARG A 254 12.39 5.04 12.18
C ARG A 254 12.38 4.17 13.44
N PHE A 255 11.91 2.93 13.33
CA PHE A 255 11.98 1.96 14.42
C PHE A 255 13.42 1.55 14.73
N GLN A 256 14.26 1.36 13.71
CA GLN A 256 15.69 1.11 13.87
C GLN A 256 16.43 2.31 14.50
N ASP A 257 15.99 3.54 14.24
CA ASP A 257 16.46 4.76 14.92
C ASP A 257 15.93 4.91 16.37
N GLY A 258 15.14 3.96 16.87
CA GLY A 258 14.59 3.93 18.23
C GLY A 258 13.32 4.77 18.45
N LEU A 259 12.61 5.12 17.37
CA LEU A 259 11.29 5.77 17.43
C LEU A 259 10.16 4.72 17.37
N PRO A 260 8.95 5.01 17.86
CA PRO A 260 7.81 4.09 17.69
C PRO A 260 7.40 3.99 16.21
N ILE A 261 6.86 2.83 15.83
CA ILE A 261 6.04 2.68 14.62
C ILE A 261 4.67 3.29 14.94
N VAL A 262 4.21 4.23 14.11
CA VAL A 262 2.93 4.92 14.31
C VAL A 262 2.06 4.69 13.08
N ALA A 263 0.82 4.23 13.25
CA ALA A 263 -0.10 3.95 12.15
C ALA A 263 -0.82 5.21 11.65
N ALA A 264 -1.05 5.31 10.33
CA ALA A 264 -1.87 6.39 9.76
C ALA A 264 -3.31 6.31 10.34
N PRO A 265 -3.96 7.39 10.79
CA PRO A 265 -5.33 7.31 11.29
C PRO A 265 -6.27 6.64 10.28
N ALA A 266 -7.11 5.71 10.77
CA ALA A 266 -7.91 4.84 9.91
C ALA A 266 -9.04 5.57 9.16
N ASP A 267 -9.40 6.77 9.62
CA ASP A 267 -10.42 7.66 9.09
C ASP A 267 -9.90 8.70 8.08
N LEU A 268 -8.58 8.74 7.81
CA LEU A 268 -8.01 9.59 6.76
C LEU A 268 -8.53 9.23 5.38
N SER A 269 -8.75 10.24 4.53
CA SER A 269 -9.23 10.02 3.15
C SER A 269 -8.28 9.15 2.32
N SER A 270 -6.97 9.23 2.61
CA SER A 270 -5.90 8.48 1.94
C SER A 270 -5.72 7.07 2.50
N VAL A 271 -6.42 6.69 3.57
CA VAL A 271 -6.51 5.32 4.09
C VAL A 271 -7.82 4.68 3.63
N VAL A 272 -8.96 5.32 3.90
CA VAL A 272 -10.31 4.80 3.53
C VAL A 272 -10.45 4.65 2.01
N GLY A 273 -10.22 5.75 1.28
CA GLY A 273 -10.21 5.80 -0.18
C GLY A 273 -8.80 5.76 -0.78
N GLY A 274 -7.82 5.26 -0.01
CA GLY A 274 -6.44 5.09 -0.47
C GLY A 274 -6.32 4.01 -1.55
N PRO A 275 -5.26 4.03 -2.38
CA PRO A 275 -4.97 2.96 -3.31
C PRO A 275 -4.68 1.63 -2.57
N ILE A 276 -4.62 0.52 -3.32
CA ILE A 276 -4.27 -0.81 -2.83
C ILE A 276 -2.73 -0.91 -2.72
N GLY A 277 -2.22 -1.39 -1.58
CA GLY A 277 -0.81 -1.70 -1.39
C GLY A 277 -0.47 -3.15 -1.75
N PHE A 278 0.80 -3.53 -1.65
CA PHE A 278 1.26 -4.84 -2.11
C PHE A 278 0.74 -5.99 -1.24
N SER A 279 0.61 -5.79 0.07
CA SER A 279 0.11 -6.87 0.94
C SER A 279 -1.41 -7.03 0.80
N GLU A 280 -2.16 -5.93 0.65
CA GLU A 280 -3.60 -5.98 0.36
C GLU A 280 -3.89 -6.60 -1.02
N LEU A 281 -3.04 -6.35 -2.03
CA LEU A 281 -3.07 -7.03 -3.33
C LEU A 281 -3.01 -8.55 -3.17
N VAL A 282 -1.97 -9.06 -2.51
CA VAL A 282 -1.74 -10.51 -2.38
C VAL A 282 -2.90 -11.17 -1.61
N MET A 283 -3.29 -10.58 -0.47
CA MET A 283 -4.41 -11.09 0.33
C MET A 283 -5.73 -11.08 -0.44
N TYR A 284 -5.98 -10.09 -1.30
CA TYR A 284 -7.15 -10.06 -2.17
C TYR A 284 -7.16 -11.21 -3.20
N TYR A 285 -6.02 -11.53 -3.83
CA TYR A 285 -5.96 -12.66 -4.77
C TYR A 285 -6.24 -14.00 -4.09
N ASP A 286 -5.68 -14.22 -2.91
CA ASP A 286 -5.86 -15.48 -2.17
C ASP A 286 -7.27 -15.60 -1.58
N LEU A 287 -7.84 -14.51 -1.06
CA LEU A 287 -9.25 -14.43 -0.66
C LEU A 287 -10.19 -14.86 -1.80
N CYS A 288 -9.97 -14.35 -3.02
CA CYS A 288 -10.77 -14.71 -4.18
C CYS A 288 -10.68 -16.22 -4.49
N ARG A 289 -9.48 -16.80 -4.45
CA ARG A 289 -9.26 -18.24 -4.69
C ARG A 289 -9.95 -19.11 -3.64
N GLU A 290 -9.92 -18.72 -2.36
CA GLU A 290 -10.59 -19.47 -1.29
C GLU A 290 -12.11 -19.34 -1.34
N ILE A 291 -12.64 -18.14 -1.57
CA ILE A 291 -14.07 -17.91 -1.78
C ILE A 291 -14.62 -18.77 -2.93
N ILE A 292 -13.90 -18.83 -4.06
CA ILE A 292 -14.28 -19.66 -5.22
C ILE A 292 -14.24 -21.15 -4.84
N SER A 293 -13.19 -21.59 -4.12
CA SER A 293 -13.02 -22.99 -3.67
C SER A 293 -14.12 -23.43 -2.71
N ALA A 294 -14.39 -22.64 -1.68
CA ALA A 294 -15.46 -22.88 -0.71
C ALA A 294 -16.84 -22.89 -1.39
N GLY A 295 -17.11 -21.93 -2.28
CA GLY A 295 -18.35 -21.86 -3.04
C GLY A 295 -18.59 -23.08 -3.93
N TRP A 296 -17.54 -23.65 -4.53
CA TRP A 296 -17.62 -24.89 -5.28
C TRP A 296 -17.90 -26.11 -4.40
N GLN A 297 -17.21 -26.23 -3.26
CA GLN A 297 -17.46 -27.30 -2.28
C GLN A 297 -18.91 -27.27 -1.78
N TYR A 298 -19.44 -26.07 -1.51
CA TYR A 298 -20.84 -25.88 -1.14
C TYR A 298 -21.80 -26.44 -2.20
N LEU A 299 -21.55 -26.20 -3.50
CA LEU A 299 -22.38 -26.71 -4.60
C LEU A 299 -22.28 -28.23 -4.80
N ASP A 300 -21.14 -28.85 -4.51
CA ASP A 300 -20.98 -30.30 -4.54
C ASP A 300 -21.75 -30.99 -3.39
N ASP A 301 -21.87 -30.36 -2.22
CA ASP A 301 -22.71 -30.85 -1.11
C ASP A 301 -24.18 -30.37 -1.20
N ASN A 302 -24.49 -29.27 -1.91
CA ASN A 302 -25.82 -28.64 -2.04
C ASN A 302 -26.18 -28.33 -3.53
N PRO A 303 -26.66 -29.31 -4.31
CA PRO A 303 -26.92 -29.13 -5.75
C PRO A 303 -28.16 -28.27 -6.11
N ALA A 304 -28.01 -27.44 -7.15
CA ALA A 304 -29.00 -26.56 -7.83
C ALA A 304 -29.94 -27.27 -8.84
N ASP A 305 -31.11 -26.82 -9.32
CA ASP A 305 -32.30 -26.15 -8.73
C ASP A 305 -32.76 -24.67 -9.01
N GLY A 306 -31.91 -23.63 -9.12
CA GLY A 306 -32.28 -22.30 -9.68
C GLY A 306 -32.00 -21.02 -8.84
N GLN A 307 -32.66 -19.91 -9.21
CA GLN A 307 -32.28 -18.53 -8.79
C GLN A 307 -32.14 -18.29 -7.28
N ARG A 308 -32.82 -19.06 -6.42
CA ARG A 308 -32.70 -18.93 -4.95
C ARG A 308 -31.33 -19.37 -4.43
N GLU A 309 -30.56 -20.13 -5.20
CA GLU A 309 -29.20 -20.52 -4.79
C GLU A 309 -28.20 -19.38 -4.89
N ILE A 310 -28.35 -18.38 -5.77
CA ILE A 310 -27.38 -17.28 -5.85
C ILE A 310 -27.31 -16.53 -4.52
N ASP A 311 -28.44 -16.18 -3.92
CA ASP A 311 -28.45 -15.47 -2.63
C ASP A 311 -27.97 -16.36 -1.46
N HIS A 312 -28.28 -17.67 -1.47
CA HIS A 312 -27.77 -18.61 -0.47
C HIS A 312 -26.25 -18.83 -0.60
N LEU A 313 -25.74 -19.01 -1.82
CA LEU A 313 -24.33 -19.20 -2.12
C LEU A 313 -23.52 -17.93 -1.81
N VAL A 314 -24.03 -16.74 -2.16
CA VAL A 314 -23.43 -15.46 -1.76
C VAL A 314 -23.39 -15.31 -0.24
N SER A 315 -24.47 -15.70 0.47
CA SER A 315 -24.48 -15.66 1.93
C SER A 315 -23.49 -16.64 2.55
N PHE A 316 -23.29 -17.81 1.96
CA PHE A 316 -22.28 -18.78 2.40
C PHE A 316 -20.86 -18.28 2.11
N MET A 317 -20.61 -17.78 0.90
CA MET A 317 -19.32 -17.24 0.48
C MET A 317 -18.90 -16.01 1.28
N ARG A 318 -19.85 -15.18 1.74
CA ARG A 318 -19.55 -14.08 2.68
C ARG A 318 -19.06 -14.61 4.03
N VAL A 319 -19.72 -15.62 4.60
CA VAL A 319 -19.27 -16.25 5.85
C VAL A 319 -17.89 -16.88 5.67
N ALA A 320 -17.61 -17.56 4.55
CA ALA A 320 -16.29 -18.10 4.25
C ALA A 320 -15.22 -16.99 4.09
N ALA A 321 -15.58 -15.83 3.52
CA ALA A 321 -14.70 -14.67 3.44
C ALA A 321 -14.38 -14.10 4.83
N ASP A 322 -15.41 -13.89 5.66
CA ASP A 322 -15.28 -13.40 7.04
C ASP A 322 -14.43 -14.38 7.88
N GLU A 323 -14.69 -15.69 7.78
CA GLU A 323 -13.91 -16.73 8.47
C GLU A 323 -12.45 -16.78 8.02
N TRP A 324 -12.15 -16.61 6.73
CA TRP A 324 -10.78 -16.55 6.21
C TRP A 324 -10.05 -15.28 6.68
N LEU A 325 -10.71 -14.13 6.62
CA LEU A 325 -10.15 -12.84 7.05
C LEU A 325 -9.78 -12.81 8.54
N GLU A 326 -10.51 -13.56 9.38
CA GLU A 326 -10.30 -13.70 10.83
C GLU A 326 -9.35 -14.85 11.22
N SER A 327 -9.09 -15.81 10.32
CA SER A 327 -8.27 -16.99 10.63
C SER A 327 -6.76 -16.70 10.50
N PRO A 328 -5.88 -17.31 11.31
CA PRO A 328 -4.42 -17.21 11.15
C PRO A 328 -3.94 -17.56 9.75
N PHE A 329 -3.23 -16.66 9.07
CA PHE A 329 -2.64 -16.92 7.75
C PHE A 329 -1.26 -17.58 7.92
N GLU A 330 -1.10 -18.79 7.39
CA GLU A 330 0.16 -19.56 7.50
C GLU A 330 0.71 -19.63 8.93
N GLU A 331 -0.19 -19.91 9.89
CA GLU A 331 0.07 -19.93 11.35
C GLU A 331 0.44 -18.56 11.98
N GLY A 332 0.62 -17.51 11.18
CA GLY A 332 0.83 -16.13 11.61
C GLY A 332 -0.45 -15.29 11.69
N SER A 333 -0.32 -13.98 11.49
CA SER A 333 -1.44 -13.04 11.70
C SER A 333 -2.60 -13.24 10.72
N PRO A 334 -3.85 -12.88 11.11
CA PRO A 334 -4.99 -13.03 10.22
C PRO A 334 -4.93 -12.03 9.04
N PRO A 335 -5.43 -12.39 7.83
CA PRO A 335 -5.36 -11.55 6.64
C PRO A 335 -5.91 -10.13 6.83
N ARG A 336 -6.94 -9.95 7.66
CA ARG A 336 -7.47 -8.61 7.99
C ARG A 336 -6.43 -7.69 8.64
N PHE A 337 -5.55 -8.23 9.49
CA PHE A 337 -4.48 -7.47 10.13
C PHE A 337 -3.38 -7.11 9.13
N ILE A 338 -3.07 -8.03 8.20
CA ILE A 338 -2.11 -7.82 7.12
C ILE A 338 -2.60 -6.67 6.20
N ILE A 339 -3.86 -6.72 5.79
CA ILE A 339 -4.53 -5.68 5.00
C ILE A 339 -4.53 -4.34 5.75
N GLU A 340 -4.85 -4.32 7.04
CA GLU A 340 -4.91 -3.08 7.83
C GLU A 340 -3.51 -2.45 8.01
N CYS A 341 -2.46 -3.25 8.21
CA CYS A 341 -1.08 -2.75 8.25
C CYS A 341 -0.67 -2.06 6.95
N ASP A 342 -1.01 -2.68 5.81
CA ASP A 342 -0.72 -2.17 4.46
C ASP A 342 -1.46 -0.84 4.21
N ARG A 343 -2.78 -0.79 4.50
CA ARG A 343 -3.60 0.42 4.40
C ARG A 343 -3.08 1.56 5.29
N ARG A 344 -2.65 1.25 6.50
CA ARG A 344 -2.14 2.22 7.48
C ARG A 344 -0.63 2.49 7.33
N ARG A 345 0.00 1.89 6.31
CA ARG A 345 1.40 2.01 5.89
C ARG A 345 2.35 1.86 7.08
N VAL A 346 2.27 0.69 7.70
CA VAL A 346 3.13 0.28 8.82
C VAL A 346 3.65 -1.13 8.59
N PRO A 347 4.92 -1.40 8.92
CA PRO A 347 5.52 -2.70 8.73
C PRO A 347 5.06 -3.64 9.83
N ARG A 348 4.96 -4.92 9.48
CA ARG A 348 4.60 -6.00 10.40
C ARG A 348 5.86 -6.54 11.05
N ALA A 349 5.94 -6.56 12.38
CA ALA A 349 7.07 -7.16 13.10
C ALA A 349 6.57 -7.83 14.38
N VAL A 350 7.05 -9.05 14.61
CA VAL A 350 6.62 -9.92 15.71
C VAL A 350 6.80 -9.21 17.06
N ASP A 351 5.73 -9.20 17.87
CA ASP A 351 5.63 -8.54 19.18
C ASP A 351 5.88 -7.02 19.24
N VAL A 352 6.21 -6.37 18.12
CA VAL A 352 6.43 -4.92 18.07
C VAL A 352 5.09 -4.16 18.19
N PRO A 353 4.92 -3.26 19.19
CA PRO A 353 3.72 -2.43 19.29
C PRO A 353 3.67 -1.40 18.15
N ILE A 354 2.49 -1.24 17.55
CA ILE A 354 2.20 -0.20 16.56
C ILE A 354 1.29 0.83 17.22
N GLU A 355 1.73 2.09 17.35
CA GLU A 355 0.91 3.14 17.95
C GLU A 355 -0.32 3.42 17.06
N GLY A 356 -1.51 3.34 17.66
CA GLY A 356 -2.79 3.50 16.96
C GLY A 356 -3.42 2.21 16.45
N MET A 357 -2.83 1.04 16.72
CA MET A 357 -3.40 -0.29 16.46
C MET A 357 -3.35 -1.14 17.75
N ASP A 358 -4.43 -1.86 18.04
CA ASP A 358 -4.50 -2.73 19.24
C ASP A 358 -3.89 -4.13 18.99
N GLU A 359 -3.89 -4.58 17.74
CA GLU A 359 -3.36 -5.86 17.29
C GLU A 359 -1.87 -5.77 16.91
N ARG A 360 -1.21 -6.93 16.82
CA ARG A 360 0.23 -7.06 16.54
C ARG A 360 0.49 -8.28 15.68
N GLU A 361 1.62 -8.27 15.00
CA GLU A 361 2.08 -9.43 14.24
C GLU A 361 2.43 -10.58 15.20
N THR A 362 1.85 -11.75 14.97
CA THR A 362 2.14 -12.99 15.70
C THR A 362 3.26 -13.78 15.03
N GLU A 363 4.03 -14.54 15.81
CA GLU A 363 5.20 -15.26 15.32
C GLU A 363 4.87 -16.30 14.24
N HIS A 364 5.41 -16.11 13.02
CA HIS A 364 5.31 -17.07 11.91
C HIS A 364 6.16 -18.34 12.09
N HIS A 365 7.09 -18.35 13.04
CA HIS A 365 8.06 -19.43 13.19
C HIS A 365 7.60 -20.42 14.25
N VAL A 366 7.24 -21.64 13.83
CA VAL A 366 7.08 -22.75 14.78
C VAL A 366 8.46 -23.02 15.43
N PRO A 367 8.62 -22.93 16.78
CA PRO A 367 9.91 -23.14 17.44
C PRO A 367 10.31 -24.63 17.55
N ASN A 368 10.11 -25.39 16.46
CA ASN A 368 10.26 -26.85 16.39
C ASN A 368 11.44 -27.33 15.53
N CYS A 369 12.33 -26.43 15.05
CA CYS A 369 13.70 -26.87 14.76
C CYS A 369 14.63 -26.49 15.91
N ASP A 370 15.25 -27.52 16.50
CA ASP A 370 16.42 -27.43 17.40
C ASP A 370 17.66 -27.00 16.56
N CYS A 371 17.56 -25.84 15.93
CA CYS A 371 18.46 -25.32 14.92
C CYS A 371 19.04 -23.99 15.44
N PRO A 372 20.38 -23.79 15.45
CA PRO A 372 20.98 -22.61 16.08
C PRO A 372 20.48 -21.25 15.55
N ILE A 373 19.95 -21.20 14.32
CA ILE A 373 19.36 -19.98 13.75
C ILE A 373 18.03 -19.63 14.45
N CYS A 374 17.16 -20.59 14.76
CA CYS A 374 15.93 -20.30 15.50
C CYS A 374 16.22 -19.94 16.96
N GLU A 375 17.20 -20.59 17.61
CA GLU A 375 17.67 -20.16 18.93
C GLU A 375 18.17 -18.70 18.88
N MET A 376 19.00 -18.34 17.90
CA MET A 376 19.49 -16.97 17.74
C MET A 376 18.40 -15.94 17.39
N MET A 377 17.35 -16.34 16.65
CA MET A 377 16.18 -15.48 16.39
C MET A 377 15.34 -15.28 17.66
N ALA A 378 15.06 -16.35 18.41
CA ALA A 378 14.34 -16.28 19.69
C ALA A 378 15.12 -15.51 20.77
N GLU A 379 16.45 -15.55 20.75
CA GLU A 379 17.32 -14.71 21.58
C GLU A 379 17.42 -13.25 21.10
N GLY A 380 16.80 -12.90 19.98
CA GLY A 380 16.77 -11.53 19.42
C GLY A 380 18.10 -11.06 18.83
N LEU A 381 19.05 -11.96 18.55
CA LEU A 381 20.41 -11.62 18.12
C LEU A 381 20.50 -10.98 16.73
N PHE A 382 19.46 -11.09 15.92
CA PHE A 382 19.35 -10.45 14.60
C PHE A 382 18.70 -9.06 14.64
N GLY A 383 18.25 -8.60 15.82
CA GLY A 383 17.44 -7.38 15.94
C GLY A 383 15.98 -7.61 15.50
N PRO A 384 15.21 -6.53 15.26
CA PRO A 384 13.82 -6.65 14.83
C PRO A 384 13.72 -7.17 13.39
N SER A 385 12.93 -8.22 13.21
CA SER A 385 12.58 -8.79 11.90
C SER A 385 11.21 -8.28 11.45
N PHE A 386 11.10 -7.91 10.17
CA PHE A 386 9.85 -7.48 9.56
C PHE A 386 9.32 -8.56 8.60
N SER A 387 8.00 -8.73 8.58
CA SER A 387 7.29 -9.74 7.76
C SER A 387 6.75 -9.11 6.49
N GLU A 388 7.26 -9.56 5.35
CA GLU A 388 6.90 -9.08 4.01
C GLU A 388 6.33 -10.23 3.19
N LEU A 389 5.31 -9.95 2.36
CA LEU A 389 4.79 -10.91 1.39
C LEU A 389 5.52 -10.69 0.06
N SER A 390 5.88 -11.77 -0.64
CA SER A 390 6.57 -11.69 -1.93
C SER A 390 5.64 -11.77 -3.14
N GLY A 391 4.40 -12.25 -2.98
CA GLY A 391 3.44 -12.45 -4.07
C GLY A 391 3.85 -13.47 -5.14
N TYR A 392 4.97 -14.18 -4.97
CA TYR A 392 5.57 -15.04 -6.01
C TYR A 392 4.62 -16.13 -6.56
N HIS A 393 3.73 -16.66 -5.71
CA HIS A 393 2.72 -17.66 -6.10
C HIS A 393 1.63 -17.12 -7.04
N LEU A 394 1.57 -15.81 -7.25
CA LEU A 394 0.69 -15.19 -8.24
C LEU A 394 1.30 -15.25 -9.64
N ASP A 395 2.59 -14.96 -9.78
CA ASP A 395 3.29 -15.04 -11.08
C ASP A 395 3.50 -16.49 -11.57
N LEU A 396 3.48 -17.48 -10.66
CA LEU A 396 3.44 -18.91 -11.00
C LEU A 396 2.25 -19.30 -11.90
N ASP A 397 1.20 -18.48 -11.98
CA ASP A 397 0.10 -18.73 -12.90
C ASP A 397 0.45 -18.45 -14.37
N GLY A 398 1.47 -17.64 -14.66
CA GLY A 398 1.87 -17.33 -16.05
C GLY A 398 0.77 -16.63 -16.87
N ASP A 399 -0.12 -15.88 -16.22
CA ASP A 399 -1.16 -15.07 -16.86
C ASP A 399 -1.12 -13.65 -16.27
N PHE A 400 -1.07 -12.64 -17.15
CA PHE A 400 -1.09 -11.23 -16.77
C PHE A 400 -2.22 -10.88 -15.80
N ALA A 401 -3.37 -11.57 -15.90
CA ALA A 401 -4.49 -11.36 -14.99
C ALA A 401 -4.11 -11.48 -13.50
N PHE A 402 -3.14 -12.32 -13.16
CA PHE A 402 -2.69 -12.57 -11.78
C PHE A 402 -1.35 -11.91 -11.43
N SER A 403 -0.60 -11.41 -12.43
CA SER A 403 0.74 -10.85 -12.16
C SER A 403 0.69 -9.59 -11.29
N ILE A 404 1.74 -9.37 -10.50
CA ILE A 404 1.94 -8.19 -9.67
C ILE A 404 2.19 -6.90 -10.46
N HIS A 405 2.62 -6.98 -11.73
CA HIS A 405 2.91 -5.82 -12.56
C HIS A 405 1.66 -5.03 -12.96
N GLU A 406 1.74 -3.70 -13.00
CA GLU A 406 0.61 -2.89 -13.44
C GLU A 406 0.27 -3.11 -14.93
N THR A 407 1.28 -3.13 -15.81
CA THR A 407 1.07 -3.21 -17.27
C THR A 407 1.45 -4.57 -17.87
N GLU A 408 0.80 -4.91 -18.99
CA GLU A 408 1.05 -6.15 -19.72
C GLU A 408 2.45 -6.17 -20.36
N ASP A 409 3.03 -5.00 -20.63
CA ASP A 409 4.36 -4.86 -21.21
C ASP A 409 5.46 -5.08 -20.16
N ASP A 410 5.29 -4.57 -18.94
CA ASP A 410 6.21 -4.84 -17.81
C ASP A 410 6.22 -6.33 -17.46
N TRP A 411 5.04 -6.96 -17.40
CA TRP A 411 4.91 -8.40 -17.19
C TRP A 411 5.62 -9.21 -18.29
N LYS A 412 5.42 -8.87 -19.57
CA LYS A 412 6.12 -9.54 -20.68
C LYS A 412 7.63 -9.37 -20.62
N ALA A 413 8.12 -8.20 -20.21
CA ALA A 413 9.55 -7.96 -20.04
C ALA A 413 10.14 -8.90 -18.97
N MET A 414 9.50 -8.99 -17.79
CA MET A 414 9.92 -9.93 -16.74
C MET A 414 9.88 -11.40 -17.20
N GLN A 415 8.81 -11.82 -17.91
CA GLN A 415 8.71 -13.20 -18.42
C GLN A 415 9.83 -13.50 -19.43
N TYR A 416 10.21 -12.53 -20.28
CA TYR A 416 11.33 -12.66 -21.20
C TYR A 416 12.68 -12.78 -20.47
N GLU A 417 12.92 -11.97 -19.44
CA GLU A 417 14.13 -12.07 -18.61
C GLU A 417 14.24 -13.43 -17.88
N PHE A 418 13.14 -13.94 -17.33
CA PHE A 418 13.12 -15.29 -16.73
C PHE A 418 13.37 -16.40 -17.75
N ASP A 419 12.83 -16.27 -18.96
CA ASP A 419 13.10 -17.22 -20.05
C ASP A 419 14.57 -17.18 -20.48
N GLU A 420 15.20 -16.00 -20.56
CA GLU A 420 16.65 -15.88 -20.82
C GLU A 420 17.47 -16.54 -19.71
N ILE A 421 17.22 -16.23 -18.43
CA ILE A 421 17.94 -16.82 -17.28
C ILE A 421 17.76 -18.34 -17.24
N ARG A 422 16.55 -18.86 -17.50
CA ARG A 422 16.32 -20.32 -17.58
C ARG A 422 17.14 -20.95 -18.70
N ASN A 423 17.17 -20.34 -19.87
CA ASN A 423 17.98 -20.80 -21.00
C ASN A 423 19.49 -20.75 -20.72
N GLU A 424 19.98 -19.84 -19.88
CA GLU A 424 21.39 -19.81 -19.44
C GLU A 424 21.72 -20.90 -18.42
N VAL A 425 20.81 -21.18 -17.46
CA VAL A 425 21.01 -22.21 -16.41
C VAL A 425 20.91 -23.64 -16.97
N GLU A 426 20.21 -23.84 -18.08
CA GLU A 426 20.08 -25.15 -18.75
C GLU A 426 21.24 -25.48 -19.72
N GLN A 427 22.25 -24.61 -19.87
CA GLN A 427 23.44 -24.78 -20.73
C GLN A 427 24.71 -25.25 -19.99
#